data_AF-A0A969QSR0-F1
#
_entry.id   AF-A0A969QSR0-F1
#
_cell.length_a   1.000
_cell.length_b   1.000
_cell.length_c   1.000
_cell.angle_alpha   90.00
_cell.angle_beta   90.00
_cell.angle_gamma   90.00
#
_symmetry.space_group_name_H-M   'P 1'
#
loop_
_entity.id
_entity.type
_entity.pdbx_description
1 polymer ?
#
loop_
_entity_poly.entity_id
_entity_poly.type
_entity_poly.pdbx_seq_one_letter_code
_entity_poly.pdbx_strand_id
1 'polypeptide(L)'
;MAFSSSKRKKRRSIDNSDITAMALNHSRQSSRLRLSGELEDGTDLDKASVPEDFENPDLTTPPRGRRTRKTLDDDSMDGSSLGIERRPTPDSPLRDIRREIDKRLDQPRRASFSGGRTRTGRDYPIADRVNALLREVPRPTSKHFLTTVLAAPIDLSQSTRIPQEIHRFWSGGKMSDAAMQVLRESAEKTKGTGWSHTLWYSARLEETIDAEDPEGTYIGFENRGTREKQRLELLKLGYKIRPIEMMALPDPVEQTSVTSALKKIPGLGKLFAEKAAPPPPPGSFYRKDFQIMAKKAVRQIKSGKSDRWDGIKHLSDIARLLYLHQVGGHHFDVDMGLGTMDFSRGYFHNDEQGLVPLMGSVTPESRDPIAKDLQKIMLKEGELRDFQDPEQREAAIAVGIRASEMTGFLNGMIATAPGNPRFATALDKVKVDAVSPRGEIPSGMIVSAELLYGGDAAKRQMSAEIQERTRGLGVPVYLLDLQHLTADSDQR
;
A
#
# COMPACT_ATOMS: atom_id res chain seq x y z
N MET A 1 20.72 11.41 -78.46
CA MET A 1 20.12 12.61 -77.85
C MET A 1 20.99 13.09 -76.69
N ALA A 2 21.53 14.31 -76.83
CA ALA A 2 21.72 15.36 -75.83
C ALA A 2 22.41 15.11 -74.44
N PHE A 3 23.58 15.78 -74.29
CA PHE A 3 24.20 16.47 -73.12
C PHE A 3 24.58 15.70 -71.84
N SER A 4 25.86 15.56 -71.47
CA SER A 4 26.81 16.55 -70.87
C SER A 4 26.45 17.02 -69.46
N SER A 5 27.24 16.65 -68.44
CA SER A 5 28.18 17.57 -67.77
C SER A 5 28.82 16.96 -66.52
N SER A 6 30.13 17.15 -66.41
CA SER A 6 30.93 16.92 -65.19
C SER A 6 30.62 17.97 -64.13
N LYS A 7 30.75 17.64 -62.83
CA LYS A 7 31.17 18.61 -61.81
C LYS A 7 31.80 17.96 -60.58
N ARG A 8 32.78 18.70 -60.06
CA ARG A 8 33.82 18.38 -59.06
C ARG A 8 33.31 18.22 -57.62
N LYS A 9 34.14 17.47 -56.86
CA LYS A 9 34.33 17.43 -55.40
C LYS A 9 34.07 18.75 -54.66
N LYS A 10 33.35 18.65 -53.53
CA LYS A 10 33.62 19.41 -52.29
C LYS A 10 33.38 18.51 -51.08
N ARG A 11 34.47 18.13 -50.40
CA ARG A 11 34.44 17.64 -49.01
C ARG A 11 34.10 18.85 -48.13
N ARG A 12 33.06 18.74 -47.30
CA ARG A 12 32.82 19.63 -46.17
C ARG A 12 33.10 18.85 -44.89
N SER A 13 34.04 19.37 -44.12
CA SER A 13 34.26 19.06 -42.71
C SER A 13 32.99 19.42 -41.92
N ILE A 14 32.56 18.53 -41.04
CA ILE A 14 31.57 18.84 -40.01
C ILE A 14 32.37 19.24 -38.78
N ASP A 15 32.18 20.50 -38.37
CA ASP A 15 32.78 21.11 -37.19
C ASP A 15 32.05 20.65 -35.93
N ASN A 16 32.81 20.25 -34.91
CA ASN A 16 32.32 19.80 -33.61
C ASN A 16 32.14 21.00 -32.66
N SER A 17 31.18 21.88 -32.94
CA SER A 17 30.94 23.07 -32.10
C SER A 17 29.46 23.38 -31.81
N ASP A 18 28.57 22.37 -31.81
CA ASP A 18 27.14 22.53 -31.52
C ASP A 18 26.62 21.63 -30.37
N ILE A 19 27.46 21.29 -29.39
CA ILE A 19 27.07 20.49 -28.19
C ILE A 19 27.12 21.36 -26.91
N THR A 20 27.01 22.69 -27.02
CA THR A 20 27.05 23.57 -25.84
C THR A 20 26.13 24.78 -26.01
N ALA A 21 24.85 24.53 -26.31
CA ALA A 21 23.84 25.59 -26.39
C ALA A 21 22.40 25.10 -26.14
N MET A 22 22.15 24.27 -25.13
CA MET A 22 20.79 23.94 -24.66
C MET A 22 20.71 23.67 -23.14
N ALA A 23 21.57 24.33 -22.36
CA ALA A 23 21.56 24.27 -20.91
C ALA A 23 21.85 25.65 -20.34
N LEU A 24 20.90 26.59 -20.46
CA LEU A 24 20.85 27.89 -19.76
C LEU A 24 19.63 28.68 -20.26
N ASN A 25 18.42 28.24 -19.94
CA ASN A 25 17.22 29.07 -20.09
C ASN A 25 16.05 28.50 -19.26
N HIS A 26 16.16 28.55 -17.92
CA HIS A 26 15.01 28.54 -16.99
C HIS A 26 15.44 28.84 -15.54
N SER A 27 16.38 29.77 -15.37
CA SER A 27 16.73 30.35 -14.05
C SER A 27 16.85 31.85 -14.22
N ARG A 28 15.71 32.55 -14.15
CA ARG A 28 15.55 34.01 -13.94
C ARG A 28 14.09 34.37 -14.17
N GLN A 29 13.25 34.17 -13.15
CA GLN A 29 12.06 34.98 -12.88
C GLN A 29 11.40 34.46 -11.62
N SER A 30 11.72 35.09 -10.48
CA SER A 30 10.84 35.33 -9.32
C SER A 30 11.72 35.68 -8.13
N SER A 31 12.21 36.92 -8.12
CA SER A 31 12.79 37.53 -6.93
C SER A 31 12.49 39.03 -7.01
N ARG A 32 11.76 39.52 -6.01
CA ARG A 32 11.38 40.91 -5.69
C ARG A 32 9.94 41.29 -6.01
N LEU A 33 9.12 41.27 -4.96
CA LEU A 33 8.40 42.47 -4.50
C LEU A 33 8.42 42.45 -2.96
N ARG A 34 8.80 43.59 -2.37
CA ARG A 34 8.91 43.86 -0.93
C ARG A 34 7.64 44.56 -0.43
N LEU A 35 7.21 44.16 0.77
CA LEU A 35 6.65 44.89 1.92
C LEU A 35 6.29 46.39 1.81
N SER A 36 5.03 46.71 2.20
CA SER A 36 4.54 47.79 3.10
C SER A 36 3.01 47.94 2.92
N GLY A 37 2.11 48.24 3.86
CA GLY A 37 2.07 48.50 5.32
C GLY A 37 0.59 48.33 5.79
N GLU A 38 0.35 47.95 7.05
CA GLU A 38 -0.33 48.72 8.12
C GLU A 38 -1.79 49.21 7.90
N LEU A 39 -2.69 48.60 8.70
CA LEU A 39 -3.84 49.10 9.52
C LEU A 39 -4.86 50.15 8.99
N GLU A 40 -6.15 49.77 9.05
CA GLU A 40 -7.34 50.43 9.68
C GLU A 40 -8.59 49.65 9.20
N ASP A 41 -9.35 48.96 10.07
CA ASP A 41 -10.45 49.38 10.96
C ASP A 41 -11.76 49.81 10.25
N GLY A 42 -12.90 49.28 10.70
CA GLY A 42 -14.23 49.89 10.45
C GLY A 42 -15.33 49.09 9.74
N THR A 43 -16.25 48.59 10.57
CA THR A 43 -17.74 48.61 10.45
C THR A 43 -18.51 47.69 9.47
N ASP A 44 -19.34 46.85 10.10
CA ASP A 44 -20.77 46.56 9.87
C ASP A 44 -21.46 47.12 8.61
N LEU A 45 -22.27 46.28 7.95
CA LEU A 45 -23.73 46.47 7.80
C LEU A 45 -24.40 45.33 7.02
N ASP A 46 -25.50 44.84 7.62
CA ASP A 46 -26.79 44.43 7.06
C ASP A 46 -26.95 43.30 6.01
N LYS A 47 -27.60 42.24 6.52
CA LYS A 47 -28.93 41.74 6.12
C LYS A 47 -29.39 42.02 4.69
N ALA A 48 -29.50 40.96 3.89
CA ALA A 48 -30.59 40.82 2.92
C ALA A 48 -31.03 39.36 2.82
N SER A 49 -32.34 39.18 3.01
CA SER A 49 -33.11 37.95 3.02
C SER A 49 -33.85 37.77 1.69
N VAL A 50 -33.89 36.52 1.19
CA VAL A 50 -35.02 35.85 0.46
C VAL A 50 -35.20 36.32 -1.02
N PRO A 51 -35.65 35.48 -2.01
CA PRO A 51 -36.56 34.35 -1.86
C PRO A 51 -36.22 33.00 -2.53
N GLU A 52 -36.98 32.03 -2.02
CA GLU A 52 -37.41 30.76 -2.60
C GLU A 52 -37.95 30.90 -4.03
N ASP A 53 -37.80 29.81 -4.80
CA ASP A 53 -38.72 29.30 -5.84
C ASP A 53 -37.91 28.70 -6.99
N PHE A 54 -37.72 27.39 -6.98
CA PHE A 54 -37.63 26.60 -8.21
C PHE A 54 -38.17 25.19 -7.95
N GLU A 55 -39.44 25.03 -8.31
CA GLU A 55 -40.05 23.74 -8.61
C GLU A 55 -39.20 23.01 -9.66
N ASN A 56 -39.00 21.70 -9.47
CA ASN A 56 -38.58 20.83 -10.56
C ASN A 56 -39.35 19.50 -10.48
N PRO A 57 -39.88 19.00 -11.61
CA PRO A 57 -40.92 17.99 -11.63
C PRO A 57 -40.37 16.57 -11.61
N ASP A 58 -41.26 15.68 -11.16
CA ASP A 58 -41.32 14.24 -11.35
C ASP A 58 -40.52 13.70 -12.55
N LEU A 59 -39.56 12.81 -12.26
CA LEU A 59 -39.00 11.88 -13.25
C LEU A 59 -39.21 10.43 -12.79
N THR A 60 -40.29 9.91 -13.35
CA THR A 60 -40.68 8.52 -13.53
C THR A 60 -39.54 7.50 -13.69
N THR A 61 -39.64 6.42 -12.92
CA THR A 61 -38.96 5.12 -13.05
C THR A 61 -39.07 4.51 -14.44
N PRO A 62 -38.00 3.91 -15.00
CA PRO A 62 -38.13 2.99 -16.14
C PRO A 62 -38.37 1.53 -15.67
N PRO A 63 -39.07 0.71 -16.48
CA PRO A 63 -39.55 -0.60 -16.08
C PRO A 63 -38.48 -1.70 -16.19
N ARG A 64 -38.61 -2.69 -15.29
CA ARG A 64 -37.83 -3.93 -15.27
C ARG A 64 -38.14 -4.80 -16.51
N GLY A 65 -37.14 -4.94 -17.39
CA GLY A 65 -37.15 -5.89 -18.50
C GLY A 65 -37.02 -7.34 -18.03
N ARG A 66 -38.06 -8.12 -18.31
CA ARG A 66 -38.21 -9.56 -18.06
C ARG A 66 -37.36 -10.34 -19.09
N ARG A 67 -36.26 -10.99 -18.67
CA ARG A 67 -35.52 -11.93 -19.53
C ARG A 67 -36.21 -13.30 -19.54
N THR A 68 -36.69 -13.69 -20.72
CA THR A 68 -37.19 -15.02 -21.04
C THR A 68 -36.02 -15.99 -21.22
N ARG A 69 -36.16 -17.18 -20.61
CA ARG A 69 -35.25 -18.31 -20.69
C ARG A 69 -35.53 -19.04 -22.00
N LYS A 70 -34.55 -19.06 -22.92
CA LYS A 70 -34.62 -19.84 -24.16
C LYS A 70 -33.92 -21.17 -23.92
N THR A 71 -34.70 -22.25 -23.92
CA THR A 71 -34.25 -23.64 -24.05
C THR A 71 -33.82 -23.86 -25.49
N LEU A 72 -32.67 -24.51 -25.67
CA LEU A 72 -32.24 -25.11 -26.93
C LEU A 72 -31.82 -26.54 -26.60
N ASP A 73 -32.61 -27.46 -27.14
CA ASP A 73 -32.24 -28.84 -27.40
C ASP A 73 -31.23 -28.85 -28.55
N ASP A 74 -30.25 -29.76 -28.51
CA ASP A 74 -29.72 -30.38 -29.73
C ASP A 74 -29.05 -31.72 -29.40
N ASP A 75 -29.31 -32.66 -30.30
CA ASP A 75 -29.11 -34.10 -30.22
C ASP A 75 -27.70 -34.59 -30.58
N SER A 76 -27.36 -35.74 -29.96
CA SER A 76 -26.61 -36.88 -30.52
C SER A 76 -25.14 -36.74 -30.95
N MET A 77 -24.29 -37.66 -30.47
CA MET A 77 -23.68 -38.72 -31.29
C MET A 77 -22.74 -39.62 -30.46
N ASP A 78 -22.82 -40.92 -30.75
CA ASP A 78 -22.06 -42.05 -30.24
C ASP A 78 -20.54 -41.94 -30.43
N GLY A 79 -19.78 -42.67 -29.59
CA GLY A 79 -18.33 -42.80 -29.73
C GLY A 79 -17.69 -43.83 -28.78
N SER A 80 -17.86 -45.09 -29.15
CA SER A 80 -17.26 -46.34 -28.66
C SER A 80 -15.84 -46.31 -28.02
N SER A 81 -15.80 -47.04 -26.91
CA SER A 81 -14.74 -47.80 -26.25
C SER A 81 -13.59 -48.35 -27.13
N LEU A 82 -12.35 -48.17 -26.66
CA LEU A 82 -11.27 -49.15 -26.85
C LEU A 82 -10.48 -49.29 -25.53
N GLY A 83 -10.52 -50.51 -24.98
CA GLY A 83 -9.84 -50.90 -23.76
C GLY A 83 -8.36 -51.19 -23.98
N ILE A 84 -7.55 -50.78 -23.02
CA ILE A 84 -6.18 -51.27 -22.83
C ILE A 84 -6.06 -51.66 -21.35
N GLU A 85 -6.03 -52.97 -21.10
CA GLU A 85 -5.64 -53.54 -19.82
C GLU A 85 -4.17 -53.20 -19.53
N ARG A 86 -3.89 -52.63 -18.36
CA ARG A 86 -2.55 -52.55 -17.79
C ARG A 86 -2.53 -53.21 -16.41
N ARG A 87 -1.68 -54.22 -16.28
CA ARG A 87 -1.34 -54.90 -15.02
C ARG A 87 -0.76 -53.92 -13.98
N PRO A 88 -1.00 -54.15 -12.67
CA PRO A 88 -0.53 -53.26 -11.62
C PRO A 88 0.96 -53.44 -11.32
N THR A 89 1.69 -52.32 -11.21
CA THR A 89 3.05 -52.23 -10.63
C THR A 89 2.98 -51.75 -9.17
N PRO A 90 4.00 -52.02 -8.34
CA PRO A 90 3.93 -51.89 -6.89
C PRO A 90 3.96 -50.43 -6.41
N ASP A 91 3.48 -50.27 -5.18
CA ASP A 91 3.07 -49.03 -4.51
C ASP A 91 4.10 -47.88 -4.50
N SER A 92 3.61 -46.68 -4.85
CA SER A 92 4.31 -45.41 -4.69
C SER A 92 3.75 -44.65 -3.47
N PRO A 93 4.59 -44.17 -2.54
CA PRO A 93 4.17 -43.38 -1.36
C PRO A 93 3.41 -42.09 -1.68
N LEU A 94 3.38 -41.67 -2.94
CA LEU A 94 2.68 -40.47 -3.42
C LEU A 94 1.18 -40.68 -3.63
N ARG A 95 0.68 -41.92 -3.65
CA ARG A 95 -0.76 -42.22 -3.77
C ARG A 95 -1.53 -41.94 -2.47
N ASP A 96 -0.92 -42.18 -1.32
CA ASP A 96 -1.56 -41.95 -0.02
C ASP A 96 -1.65 -40.46 0.29
N ILE A 97 -0.66 -39.67 -0.13
CA ILE A 97 -0.70 -38.21 -0.01
C ILE A 97 -1.78 -37.61 -0.93
N ARG A 98 -1.95 -38.15 -2.14
CA ARG A 98 -2.97 -37.66 -3.08
C ARG A 98 -4.39 -38.08 -2.68
N ARG A 99 -4.58 -39.29 -2.13
CA ARG A 99 -5.85 -39.71 -1.51
C ARG A 99 -6.22 -38.89 -0.28
N GLU A 100 -5.25 -38.45 0.51
CA GLU A 100 -5.48 -37.58 1.68
C GLU A 100 -5.84 -36.14 1.26
N ILE A 101 -5.28 -35.65 0.15
CA ILE A 101 -5.63 -34.35 -0.44
C ILE A 101 -7.02 -34.39 -1.09
N ASP A 102 -7.34 -35.44 -1.85
CA ASP A 102 -8.63 -35.59 -2.52
C ASP A 102 -9.77 -35.84 -1.49
N LYS A 103 -9.50 -36.56 -0.38
CA LYS A 103 -10.43 -36.67 0.76
C LYS A 103 -10.74 -35.35 1.46
N ARG A 104 -9.83 -34.37 1.38
CA ARG A 104 -10.01 -33.03 1.97
C ARG A 104 -10.72 -32.05 1.03
N LEU A 105 -10.69 -32.32 -0.28
CA LEU A 105 -11.31 -31.49 -1.31
C LEU A 105 -12.76 -31.88 -1.62
N ASP A 106 -13.16 -33.14 -1.38
CA ASP A 106 -14.53 -33.63 -1.59
C ASP A 106 -15.47 -33.51 -0.38
N GLN A 107 -15.06 -32.85 0.71
CA GLN A 107 -16.00 -32.52 1.79
C GLN A 107 -16.85 -31.30 1.40
N PRO A 108 -18.18 -31.43 1.26
CA PRO A 108 -19.04 -30.29 0.97
C PRO A 108 -18.96 -29.30 2.13
N ARG A 109 -18.49 -28.08 1.86
CA ARG A 109 -18.59 -26.93 2.75
C ARG A 109 -20.06 -26.55 2.96
N ARG A 110 -20.78 -27.33 3.77
CA ARG A 110 -21.97 -26.90 4.49
C ARG A 110 -21.57 -26.64 5.93
N ALA A 111 -21.05 -25.45 6.19
CA ALA A 111 -21.15 -24.87 7.52
C ALA A 111 -22.56 -24.25 7.65
N SER A 112 -23.55 -25.10 7.85
CA SER A 112 -24.78 -24.69 8.51
C SER A 112 -24.42 -24.36 9.96
N PHE A 113 -24.37 -23.08 10.28
CA PHE A 113 -24.27 -22.57 11.64
C PHE A 113 -25.62 -22.81 12.33
N SER A 114 -25.83 -24.01 12.85
CA SER A 114 -26.89 -24.28 13.82
C SER A 114 -26.38 -23.89 15.21
N GLY A 115 -27.20 -23.11 15.93
CA GLY A 115 -26.85 -22.48 17.20
C GLY A 115 -26.31 -23.44 18.24
N GLY A 116 -25.00 -23.38 18.46
CA GLY A 116 -24.33 -23.88 19.66
C GLY A 116 -23.83 -22.68 20.46
N ARG A 117 -24.24 -22.58 21.72
CA ARG A 117 -23.74 -21.61 22.70
C ARG A 117 -22.22 -21.45 22.57
N THR A 118 -21.78 -20.25 22.22
CA THR A 118 -20.37 -19.88 22.15
C THR A 118 -19.76 -19.98 23.55
N ARG A 119 -18.83 -20.92 23.69
CA ARG A 119 -17.96 -21.07 24.86
C ARG A 119 -16.88 -19.99 24.77
N THR A 120 -17.19 -18.77 25.22
CA THR A 120 -16.30 -17.60 25.31
C THR A 120 -15.36 -17.69 26.52
N GLY A 121 -14.62 -18.81 26.63
CA GLY A 121 -13.67 -19.04 27.72
C GLY A 121 -12.37 -19.58 27.16
N ARG A 122 -11.63 -18.75 26.42
CA ARG A 122 -10.17 -18.88 26.45
C ARG A 122 -9.72 -17.95 27.56
N ASP A 123 -9.35 -18.54 28.70
CA ASP A 123 -8.62 -17.85 29.74
C ASP A 123 -7.32 -17.38 29.08
N TYR A 124 -7.22 -16.08 28.79
CA TYR A 124 -5.95 -15.47 28.44
C TYR A 124 -5.30 -15.11 29.79
N PRO A 125 -4.32 -15.90 30.30
CA PRO A 125 -3.67 -15.61 31.58
C PRO A 125 -2.98 -14.22 31.61
N ILE A 126 -2.78 -13.62 30.43
CA ILE A 126 -2.31 -12.24 30.27
C ILE A 126 -3.38 -11.25 30.74
N ALA A 127 -4.66 -11.44 30.43
CA ALA A 127 -5.73 -10.49 30.74
C ALA A 127 -5.90 -10.30 32.26
N ASP A 128 -5.88 -11.39 33.04
CA ASP A 128 -5.98 -11.32 34.51
C ASP A 128 -4.76 -10.64 35.14
N ARG A 129 -3.56 -10.91 34.60
CA ARG A 129 -2.31 -10.28 35.06
C ARG A 129 -2.27 -8.79 34.73
N VAL A 130 -2.75 -8.41 33.54
CA VAL A 130 -2.93 -7.01 33.12
C VAL A 130 -3.94 -6.30 34.01
N ASN A 131 -5.08 -6.94 34.27
CA ASN A 131 -6.13 -6.40 35.14
C ASN A 131 -5.64 -6.16 36.57
N ALA A 132 -4.79 -7.03 37.11
CA ALA A 132 -4.17 -6.82 38.42
C ALA A 132 -3.24 -5.60 38.43
N LEU A 133 -2.36 -5.47 37.43
CA LEU A 133 -1.38 -4.38 37.34
C LEU A 133 -2.03 -3.00 37.11
N LEU A 134 -3.11 -2.92 36.32
CA LEU A 134 -3.76 -1.65 35.98
C LEU A 134 -4.60 -1.05 37.12
N ARG A 135 -4.99 -1.84 38.14
CA ARG A 135 -5.76 -1.36 39.30
C ARG A 135 -4.93 -0.49 40.25
N GLU A 136 -3.61 -0.59 40.19
CA GLU A 136 -2.69 0.10 41.12
C GLU A 136 -2.19 1.46 40.58
N VAL A 137 -2.50 1.81 39.34
CA VAL A 137 -1.96 3.02 38.66
C VAL A 137 -3.05 4.09 38.50
N PRO A 138 -2.84 5.32 39.01
CA PRO A 138 -3.75 6.43 38.75
C PRO A 138 -3.81 6.73 37.23
N ARG A 139 -4.99 6.51 36.62
CA ARG A 139 -5.33 6.74 35.21
C ARG A 139 -4.17 6.47 34.22
N PRO A 140 -3.95 5.22 33.80
CA PRO A 140 -2.84 4.88 32.93
C PRO A 140 -2.95 5.62 31.59
N THR A 141 -1.83 6.14 31.08
CA THR A 141 -1.77 6.67 29.71
C THR A 141 -1.86 5.53 28.68
N SER A 142 -2.24 5.80 27.43
CA SER A 142 -2.25 4.78 26.35
C SER A 142 -0.93 4.01 26.28
N LYS A 143 0.19 4.73 26.46
CA LYS A 143 1.54 4.16 26.56
C LYS A 143 1.67 3.12 27.67
N HIS A 144 1.35 3.51 28.91
CA HIS A 144 1.47 2.61 30.06
C HIS A 144 0.54 1.41 29.91
N PHE A 145 -0.69 1.67 29.47
CA PHE A 145 -1.69 0.65 29.21
C PHE A 145 -1.20 -0.39 28.19
N LEU A 146 -0.77 0.04 27.00
CA LEU A 146 -0.29 -0.86 25.94
C LEU A 146 0.98 -1.60 26.35
N THR A 147 1.88 -0.96 27.11
CA THR A 147 3.07 -1.62 27.67
C THR A 147 2.70 -2.83 28.52
N THR A 148 1.71 -2.65 29.39
CA THR A 148 1.21 -3.72 30.27
C THR A 148 0.48 -4.80 29.47
N VAL A 149 -0.44 -4.43 28.57
CA VAL A 149 -1.22 -5.37 27.75
C VAL A 149 -0.33 -6.26 26.89
N LEU A 150 0.70 -5.68 26.27
CA LEU A 150 1.53 -6.35 25.28
C LEU A 150 2.81 -6.96 25.85
N ALA A 151 3.05 -6.77 27.15
CA ALA A 151 4.31 -7.13 27.81
C ALA A 151 5.56 -6.66 27.02
N ALA A 152 5.47 -5.47 26.42
CA ALA A 152 6.49 -4.90 25.54
C ALA A 152 6.73 -3.42 25.90
N PRO A 153 7.97 -2.91 25.81
CA PRO A 153 8.32 -1.54 26.20
C PRO A 153 7.81 -0.48 25.19
N ILE A 154 6.49 -0.22 25.18
CA ILE A 154 5.88 0.70 24.21
C ILE A 154 6.27 2.15 24.53
N ASP A 155 6.83 2.84 23.53
CA ASP A 155 7.24 4.25 23.58
C ASP A 155 8.19 4.56 24.76
N LEU A 156 8.92 3.55 25.25
CA LEU A 156 9.98 3.70 26.26
C LEU A 156 11.33 3.99 25.62
N SER A 157 11.60 3.42 24.45
CA SER A 157 12.76 3.75 23.63
C SER A 157 12.50 5.09 22.90
N GLN A 158 13.32 6.11 23.19
CA GLN A 158 13.34 7.37 22.43
C GLN A 158 14.62 7.50 21.59
N SER A 159 15.26 6.36 21.29
CA SER A 159 16.55 6.29 20.61
C SER A 159 16.45 6.55 19.11
N THR A 160 15.40 6.01 18.47
CA THR A 160 15.23 6.06 17.01
C THR A 160 13.92 6.75 16.67
N ARG A 161 14.01 8.03 16.31
CA ARG A 161 12.87 8.88 15.95
C ARG A 161 12.36 8.52 14.55
N ILE A 162 11.04 8.43 14.42
CA ILE A 162 10.35 8.29 13.14
C ILE A 162 10.04 9.71 12.60
N PRO A 163 10.35 10.01 11.33
CA PRO A 163 10.02 11.29 10.71
C PRO A 163 8.52 11.62 10.78
N GLN A 164 8.18 12.90 10.99
CA GLN A 164 6.81 13.41 10.96
C GLN A 164 6.31 13.58 9.50
N GLU A 165 6.43 12.53 8.70
CA GLU A 165 5.93 12.47 7.34
C GLU A 165 4.87 11.38 7.22
N ILE A 166 3.68 11.76 6.75
CA ILE A 166 2.58 10.86 6.47
C ILE A 166 2.63 10.50 4.98
N HIS A 167 2.68 9.21 4.70
CA HIS A 167 2.69 8.66 3.36
C HIS A 167 1.38 7.93 3.09
N ARG A 168 0.86 8.12 1.88
CA ARG A 168 -0.30 7.38 1.36
C ARG A 168 0.03 6.92 -0.06
N PHE A 169 -0.59 5.86 -0.54
CA PHE A 169 -0.44 5.41 -1.92
C PHE A 169 -1.81 5.21 -2.57
N TRP A 170 -1.99 5.77 -3.78
CA TRP A 170 -3.18 5.54 -4.60
C TRP A 170 -2.86 5.62 -6.09
N SER A 171 -3.25 4.59 -6.85
CA SER A 171 -3.03 4.55 -8.29
C SER A 171 -4.10 3.74 -9.02
N GLY A 172 -4.21 3.95 -10.32
CA GLY A 172 -5.17 3.28 -11.21
C GLY A 172 -6.41 4.13 -11.47
N GLY A 173 -7.28 4.29 -10.48
CA GLY A 173 -8.58 4.98 -10.60
C GLY A 173 -8.76 6.20 -9.69
N LYS A 174 -9.98 6.75 -9.63
CA LYS A 174 -10.35 7.79 -8.66
C LYS A 174 -10.41 7.22 -7.24
N MET A 175 -10.09 8.04 -6.25
CA MET A 175 -10.43 7.75 -4.86
C MET A 175 -11.95 7.86 -4.68
N SER A 176 -12.49 7.14 -3.70
CA SER A 176 -13.87 7.35 -3.26
C SER A 176 -14.00 8.71 -2.55
N ASP A 177 -15.23 9.21 -2.42
CA ASP A 177 -15.49 10.46 -1.71
C ASP A 177 -15.13 10.35 -0.22
N ALA A 178 -15.38 9.18 0.39
CA ALA A 178 -14.99 8.90 1.76
C ALA A 178 -13.46 8.88 1.96
N ALA A 179 -12.70 8.29 1.03
CA ALA A 179 -11.24 8.36 1.08
C ALA A 179 -10.75 9.82 0.92
N MET A 180 -11.33 10.57 -0.01
CA MET A 180 -11.01 12.00 -0.15
C MET A 180 -11.31 12.80 1.11
N GLN A 181 -12.43 12.51 1.79
CA GLN A 181 -12.78 13.16 3.04
C GLN A 181 -11.75 12.87 4.15
N VAL A 182 -11.31 11.62 4.28
CA VAL A 182 -10.22 11.24 5.20
C VAL A 182 -8.94 12.03 4.93
N LEU A 183 -8.57 12.23 3.65
CA LEU A 183 -7.38 13.00 3.28
C LEU A 183 -7.51 14.49 3.59
N ARG A 184 -8.70 15.09 3.39
CA ARG A 184 -9.00 16.49 3.75
C ARG A 184 -8.90 16.71 5.25
N GLU A 185 -9.52 15.85 6.04
CA GLU A 185 -9.47 15.90 7.50
C GLU A 185 -8.03 15.71 8.01
N SER A 186 -7.27 14.82 7.38
CA SER A 186 -5.85 14.64 7.70
C SER A 186 -5.04 15.91 7.45
N ALA A 187 -5.30 16.65 6.36
CA ALA A 187 -4.63 17.91 6.08
C ALA A 187 -4.93 18.96 7.16
N GLU A 188 -6.22 19.16 7.47
CA GLU A 188 -6.64 20.18 8.43
C GLU A 188 -6.10 19.88 9.83
N LYS A 189 -6.14 18.62 10.29
CA LYS A 189 -5.61 18.21 11.61
C LYS A 189 -4.11 18.49 11.77
N THR A 190 -3.35 18.45 10.68
CA THR A 190 -1.90 18.70 10.71
C THR A 190 -1.52 20.14 10.39
N LYS A 191 -2.48 21.00 10.08
CA LYS A 191 -2.23 22.38 9.70
C LYS A 191 -1.57 23.13 10.84
N GLY A 192 -0.49 23.85 10.53
CA GLY A 192 0.30 24.57 11.54
C GLY A 192 1.21 23.68 12.40
N THR A 193 1.26 22.36 12.13
CA THR A 193 2.19 21.43 12.79
C THR A 193 3.44 21.19 11.94
N GLY A 194 4.42 20.45 12.49
CA GLY A 194 5.61 20.03 11.73
C GLY A 194 5.37 18.85 10.77
N TRP A 195 4.15 18.32 10.71
CA TRP A 195 3.82 17.15 9.90
C TRP A 195 3.65 17.52 8.43
N SER A 196 4.14 16.66 7.54
CA SER A 196 3.90 16.81 6.09
C SER A 196 3.27 15.57 5.50
N HIS A 197 2.50 15.75 4.43
CA HIS A 197 1.81 14.66 3.74
C HIS A 197 2.38 14.45 2.34
N THR A 198 2.55 13.18 1.96
CA THR A 198 2.92 12.78 0.60
C THR A 198 1.94 11.70 0.10
N LEU A 199 1.22 12.00 -0.99
CA LEU A 199 0.48 10.99 -1.74
C LEU A 199 1.35 10.48 -2.89
N TRP A 200 1.70 9.21 -2.81
CA TRP A 200 2.40 8.48 -3.86
C TRP A 200 1.42 7.85 -4.84
N TYR A 201 1.83 7.75 -6.10
CA TYR A 201 1.11 7.01 -7.15
C TYR A 201 2.11 6.35 -8.09
N SER A 202 1.67 5.42 -8.96
CA SER A 202 2.54 4.90 -10.03
C SER A 202 2.16 5.53 -11.36
N ALA A 203 3.03 6.39 -11.87
CA ALA A 203 2.84 6.98 -13.19
C ALA A 203 2.88 5.90 -14.28
N ARG A 204 3.77 4.90 -14.15
CA ARG A 204 3.87 3.81 -15.14
C ARG A 204 2.65 2.92 -15.16
N LEU A 205 2.06 2.63 -14.01
CA LEU A 205 0.82 1.87 -13.93
C LEU A 205 -0.30 2.62 -14.67
N GLU A 206 -0.48 3.91 -14.38
CA GLU A 206 -1.53 4.73 -14.99
C GLU A 206 -1.33 4.93 -16.49
N GLU A 207 -0.11 5.22 -16.94
CA GLU A 207 0.24 5.26 -18.36
C GLU A 207 -0.09 3.94 -19.07
N THR A 208 0.24 2.81 -18.44
CA THR A 208 -0.02 1.48 -19.00
C THR A 208 -1.52 1.20 -19.06
N ILE A 209 -2.27 1.54 -18.02
CA ILE A 209 -3.74 1.44 -18.00
C ILE A 209 -4.34 2.29 -19.12
N ASP A 210 -3.91 3.54 -19.24
CA ASP A 210 -4.48 4.48 -20.20
C ASP A 210 -4.22 4.06 -21.66
N ALA A 211 -3.03 3.51 -21.92
CA ALA A 211 -2.67 2.96 -23.23
C ALA A 211 -3.38 1.64 -23.55
N GLU A 212 -3.58 0.79 -22.56
CA GLU A 212 -4.11 -0.57 -22.74
C GLU A 212 -5.63 -0.69 -22.59
N ASP A 213 -6.28 0.35 -22.10
CA ASP A 213 -7.74 0.48 -21.91
C ASP A 213 -8.24 1.87 -22.35
N PRO A 214 -8.02 2.30 -23.59
CA PRO A 214 -8.35 3.68 -24.02
C PRO A 214 -9.83 4.04 -23.80
N GLU A 215 -10.73 3.06 -23.96
CA GLU A 215 -12.18 3.21 -23.79
C GLU A 215 -12.63 3.23 -22.31
N GLY A 216 -11.74 3.00 -21.35
CA GLY A 216 -12.06 2.97 -19.93
C GLY A 216 -12.95 1.78 -19.53
N THR A 217 -12.81 0.64 -20.19
CA THR A 217 -13.59 -0.58 -19.95
C THR A 217 -13.39 -1.13 -18.53
N TYR A 218 -12.18 -1.03 -17.98
CA TYR A 218 -11.83 -1.65 -16.71
C TYR A 218 -11.88 -0.67 -15.53
N ILE A 219 -11.49 0.58 -15.77
CA ILE A 219 -11.37 1.60 -14.73
C ILE A 219 -12.38 2.73 -14.89
N GLY A 220 -13.08 2.87 -16.03
CA GLY A 220 -14.00 3.99 -16.30
C GLY A 220 -13.26 5.27 -16.72
N PHE A 221 -13.70 5.91 -17.80
CA PHE A 221 -13.05 7.13 -18.32
C PHE A 221 -13.20 8.31 -17.33
N GLU A 222 -14.38 8.44 -16.73
CA GLU A 222 -14.70 9.43 -15.70
C GLU A 222 -13.76 9.34 -14.48
N ASN A 223 -13.26 8.13 -14.19
CA ASN A 223 -12.36 7.92 -13.07
C ASN A 223 -10.95 8.46 -13.36
N ARG A 224 -10.52 8.52 -14.63
CA ARG A 224 -9.24 9.15 -15.02
C ARG A 224 -9.28 10.66 -14.86
N GLY A 225 -10.33 11.32 -15.37
CA GLY A 225 -10.48 12.76 -15.20
C GLY A 225 -10.63 13.16 -13.72
N THR A 226 -11.33 12.34 -12.95
CA THR A 226 -11.56 12.58 -11.52
C THR A 226 -10.29 12.40 -10.68
N ARG A 227 -9.43 11.39 -10.98
CA ARG A 227 -8.19 11.17 -10.20
C ARG A 227 -7.25 12.38 -10.24
N GLU A 228 -7.15 13.07 -11.39
CA GLU A 228 -6.29 14.25 -11.51
C GLU A 228 -6.88 15.47 -10.78
N LYS A 229 -8.20 15.67 -10.87
CA LYS A 229 -8.89 16.70 -10.07
C LYS A 229 -8.69 16.50 -8.57
N GLN A 230 -8.77 15.26 -8.10
CA GLN A 230 -8.51 14.90 -6.70
C GLN A 230 -7.06 15.20 -6.29
N ARG A 231 -6.07 14.90 -7.14
CA ARG A 231 -4.66 15.26 -6.87
C ARG A 231 -4.45 16.77 -6.79
N LEU A 232 -5.04 17.53 -7.73
CA LEU A 232 -4.99 18.99 -7.71
C LEU A 232 -5.64 19.58 -6.46
N GLU A 233 -6.70 18.96 -5.96
CA GLU A 233 -7.32 19.34 -4.70
C GLU A 233 -6.38 19.08 -3.52
N LEU A 234 -5.78 17.89 -3.43
CA LEU A 234 -4.84 17.56 -2.37
C LEU A 234 -3.57 18.45 -2.38
N LEU A 235 -3.08 18.82 -3.57
CA LEU A 235 -2.00 19.81 -3.71
C LEU A 235 -2.36 21.15 -3.05
N LYS A 236 -3.60 21.64 -3.24
CA LYS A 236 -4.09 22.88 -2.61
C LYS A 236 -4.18 22.76 -1.09
N LEU A 237 -4.39 21.54 -0.58
CA LEU A 237 -4.41 21.23 0.84
C LEU A 237 -3.01 20.98 1.44
N GLY A 238 -1.94 21.13 0.65
CA GLY A 238 -0.56 21.02 1.11
C GLY A 238 0.06 19.63 1.00
N TYR A 239 -0.61 18.66 0.37
CA TYR A 239 0.02 17.38 0.05
C TYR A 239 1.12 17.56 -0.99
N LYS A 240 2.22 16.81 -0.84
CA LYS A 240 3.16 16.52 -1.94
C LYS A 240 2.58 15.38 -2.76
N ILE A 241 2.39 15.56 -4.07
CA ILE A 241 1.95 14.49 -4.97
C ILE A 241 3.15 14.03 -5.79
N ARG A 242 3.51 12.75 -5.71
CA ARG A 242 4.76 12.24 -6.32
C ARG A 242 4.58 10.86 -6.97
N PRO A 243 5.13 10.63 -8.18
CA PRO A 243 5.24 9.29 -8.71
C PRO A 243 6.29 8.49 -7.94
N ILE A 244 5.97 7.24 -7.60
CA ILE A 244 6.86 6.33 -6.87
C ILE A 244 8.13 6.03 -7.67
N GLU A 245 8.07 6.14 -9.00
CA GLU A 245 9.21 5.95 -9.89
C GLU A 245 10.32 7.00 -9.68
N MET A 246 10.06 8.11 -8.98
CA MET A 246 11.10 9.05 -8.56
C MET A 246 12.07 8.45 -7.53
N MET A 247 11.65 7.41 -6.80
CA MET A 247 12.50 6.68 -5.86
C MET A 247 13.33 5.59 -6.53
N ALA A 248 13.06 5.31 -7.81
CA ALA A 248 13.80 4.32 -8.57
C ALA A 248 15.10 4.91 -9.10
N LEU A 249 16.13 4.07 -9.15
CA LEU A 249 17.36 4.37 -9.84
C LEU A 249 17.11 4.54 -11.34
N PRO A 250 17.86 5.43 -12.01
CA PRO A 250 17.83 5.48 -13.47
C PRO A 250 18.19 4.11 -14.02
N ASP A 251 17.56 3.73 -15.13
CA ASP A 251 17.90 2.49 -15.81
C ASP A 251 19.37 2.51 -16.18
N PRO A 252 20.12 1.41 -15.97
CA PRO A 252 21.49 1.34 -16.43
C PRO A 252 21.47 1.61 -17.93
N VAL A 253 22.21 2.62 -18.37
CA VAL A 253 22.34 2.92 -19.79
C VAL A 253 22.82 1.64 -20.45
N GLU A 254 21.94 0.99 -21.22
CA GLU A 254 22.39 -0.03 -22.14
C GLU A 254 23.42 0.67 -23.02
N GLN A 255 24.70 0.31 -22.89
CA GLN A 255 25.72 0.81 -23.79
C GLN A 255 25.39 0.26 -25.18
N THR A 256 24.51 0.93 -25.93
CA THR A 256 24.03 0.47 -27.23
C THR A 256 24.34 1.48 -28.32
N SER A 257 25.40 1.18 -29.06
CA SER A 257 25.40 1.10 -30.54
C SER A 257 26.79 0.67 -31.04
N VAL A 258 27.85 1.11 -30.40
CA VAL A 258 29.23 0.79 -30.80
C VAL A 258 29.62 -0.63 -30.39
N THR A 259 29.30 -1.03 -29.16
CA THR A 259 29.59 -2.38 -28.61
C THR A 259 28.73 -3.47 -29.26
N SER A 260 27.47 -3.21 -29.59
CA SER A 260 26.60 -4.18 -30.28
C SER A 260 26.99 -4.38 -31.75
N ALA A 261 27.52 -3.35 -32.42
CA ALA A 261 28.15 -3.50 -33.74
C ALA A 261 29.50 -4.24 -33.66
N LEU A 262 30.35 -3.92 -32.67
CA LEU A 262 31.64 -4.58 -32.44
C LEU A 262 31.49 -6.04 -31.98
N LYS A 263 30.41 -6.39 -31.26
CA LYS A 263 30.05 -7.76 -30.89
C LYS A 263 29.79 -8.66 -32.11
N LYS A 264 29.42 -8.08 -33.26
CA LYS A 264 29.25 -8.83 -34.52
C LYS A 264 30.58 -9.12 -35.21
N ILE A 265 31.70 -8.55 -34.76
CA ILE A 265 33.02 -8.84 -35.30
C ILE A 265 33.57 -10.11 -34.64
N PRO A 266 33.81 -11.20 -35.40
CA PRO A 266 34.39 -12.42 -34.87
C PRO A 266 35.75 -12.12 -34.21
N GLY A 267 35.93 -12.55 -32.96
CA GLY A 267 37.18 -12.36 -32.20
C GLY A 267 37.19 -11.17 -31.21
N LEU A 268 36.46 -10.07 -31.50
CA LEU A 268 36.38 -8.92 -30.58
C LEU A 268 35.29 -9.07 -29.50
N GLY A 269 34.29 -9.94 -29.73
CA GLY A 269 33.21 -10.18 -28.77
C GLY A 269 33.65 -10.69 -27.39
N LYS A 270 34.83 -11.34 -27.29
CA LYS A 270 35.40 -11.78 -26.00
C LYS A 270 36.09 -10.66 -25.22
N LEU A 271 36.59 -9.62 -25.89
CA LEU A 271 37.23 -8.46 -25.25
C LEU A 271 36.20 -7.47 -24.68
N PHE A 272 34.98 -7.50 -25.22
CA PHE A 272 33.84 -6.69 -24.75
C PHE A 272 32.77 -7.54 -24.07
N ALA A 273 33.18 -8.60 -23.36
CA ALA A 273 32.29 -9.25 -22.41
C ALA A 273 31.70 -8.16 -21.51
N GLU A 274 30.40 -7.92 -21.65
CA GLU A 274 29.70 -6.85 -20.95
C GLU A 274 30.03 -6.98 -19.47
N LYS A 275 30.74 -5.99 -18.94
CA LYS A 275 30.81 -5.83 -17.50
C LYS A 275 29.37 -5.51 -17.11
N ALA A 276 28.66 -6.53 -16.63
CA ALA A 276 27.26 -6.40 -16.24
C ALA A 276 27.14 -5.15 -15.38
N ALA A 277 26.11 -4.34 -15.63
CA ALA A 277 25.84 -3.19 -14.78
C ALA A 277 25.88 -3.67 -13.31
N PRO A 278 26.53 -2.91 -12.42
CA PRO A 278 26.62 -3.31 -11.03
C PRO A 278 25.19 -3.60 -10.53
N PRO A 279 25.03 -4.64 -9.69
CA PRO A 279 23.73 -4.91 -9.11
C PRO A 279 23.27 -3.65 -8.37
N PRO A 280 21.97 -3.33 -8.44
CA PRO A 280 21.43 -2.21 -7.70
C PRO A 280 21.71 -2.40 -6.19
N PRO A 281 21.95 -1.33 -5.42
CA PRO A 281 22.04 -1.39 -3.97
C PRO A 281 20.85 -2.16 -3.36
N PRO A 282 21.05 -2.83 -2.21
CA PRO A 282 19.95 -3.48 -1.48
C PRO A 282 18.76 -2.54 -1.28
N GLY A 283 17.55 -3.04 -1.46
CA GLY A 283 16.33 -2.26 -1.27
C GLY A 283 16.04 -1.22 -2.35
N SER A 284 16.65 -1.32 -3.53
CA SER A 284 16.43 -0.38 -4.63
C SER A 284 15.87 -1.04 -5.88
N PHE A 285 15.15 -0.26 -6.68
CA PHE A 285 14.53 -0.66 -7.96
C PHE A 285 15.03 0.26 -9.07
N TYR A 286 15.11 -0.27 -10.30
CA TYR A 286 15.30 0.54 -11.50
C TYR A 286 13.94 1.03 -12.03
N ARG A 287 13.92 2.11 -12.82
CA ARG A 287 12.68 2.63 -13.43
C ARG A 287 11.98 1.59 -14.32
N LYS A 288 12.75 0.77 -15.06
CA LYS A 288 12.21 -0.33 -15.87
C LYS A 288 11.52 -1.42 -15.06
N ASP A 289 11.89 -1.59 -13.79
CA ASP A 289 11.27 -2.57 -12.91
C ASP A 289 9.79 -2.21 -12.69
N PHE A 290 9.49 -0.91 -12.49
CA PHE A 290 8.12 -0.41 -12.41
C PHE A 290 7.33 -0.59 -13.71
N GLN A 291 7.98 -0.48 -14.87
CA GLN A 291 7.33 -0.76 -16.15
C GLN A 291 6.93 -2.24 -16.28
N ILE A 292 7.75 -3.16 -15.76
CA ILE A 292 7.44 -4.60 -15.74
C ILE A 292 6.25 -4.86 -14.80
N MET A 293 6.29 -4.29 -13.60
CA MET A 293 5.20 -4.42 -12.62
C MET A 293 3.88 -3.83 -13.14
N ALA A 294 3.92 -2.64 -13.75
CA ALA A 294 2.75 -2.02 -14.37
C ALA A 294 2.08 -2.93 -15.40
N LYS A 295 2.87 -3.50 -16.33
CA LYS A 295 2.36 -4.46 -17.33
C LYS A 295 1.77 -5.73 -16.70
N LYS A 296 2.36 -6.22 -15.60
CA LYS A 296 1.81 -7.37 -14.87
C LYS A 296 0.47 -7.05 -14.23
N ALA A 297 0.37 -5.92 -13.52
CA ALA A 297 -0.86 -5.47 -12.89
C ALA A 297 -1.98 -5.28 -13.93
N VAL A 298 -1.70 -4.62 -15.05
CA VAL A 298 -2.69 -4.44 -16.13
C VAL A 298 -3.14 -5.76 -16.76
N ARG A 299 -2.22 -6.71 -16.98
CA ARG A 299 -2.60 -8.06 -17.46
C ARG A 299 -3.55 -8.77 -16.49
N GLN A 300 -3.35 -8.63 -15.19
CA GLN A 300 -4.24 -9.22 -14.19
C GLN A 300 -5.63 -8.56 -14.21
N ILE A 301 -5.69 -7.22 -14.33
CA ILE A 301 -6.96 -6.48 -14.49
C ILE A 301 -7.76 -7.02 -15.69
N LYS A 302 -7.08 -7.18 -16.83
CA LYS A 302 -7.66 -7.69 -18.08
C LYS A 302 -8.17 -9.12 -18.00
N SER A 303 -7.59 -9.95 -17.14
CA SER A 303 -8.00 -11.34 -17.00
C SER A 303 -9.42 -11.50 -16.42
N GLY A 304 -9.94 -10.47 -15.75
CA GLY A 304 -11.31 -10.44 -15.23
C GLY A 304 -11.61 -11.42 -14.10
N LYS A 305 -10.57 -12.07 -13.54
CA LYS A 305 -10.69 -13.00 -12.42
C LYS A 305 -11.02 -12.26 -11.10
N SER A 306 -11.43 -13.00 -10.08
CA SER A 306 -11.80 -12.43 -8.76
C SER A 306 -10.67 -11.63 -8.09
N ASP A 307 -9.42 -11.92 -8.45
CA ASP A 307 -8.17 -11.32 -7.99
C ASP A 307 -7.61 -10.24 -8.92
N ARG A 308 -8.42 -9.72 -9.86
CA ARG A 308 -7.95 -8.79 -10.91
C ARG A 308 -7.25 -7.52 -10.40
N TRP A 309 -7.47 -7.13 -9.14
CA TRP A 309 -6.85 -5.96 -8.52
C TRP A 309 -5.59 -6.27 -7.71
N ASP A 310 -5.25 -7.55 -7.53
CA ASP A 310 -4.16 -7.95 -6.63
C ASP A 310 -2.81 -7.42 -7.12
N GLY A 311 -2.58 -7.32 -8.43
CA GLY A 311 -1.36 -6.70 -8.97
C GLY A 311 -1.20 -5.23 -8.58
N ILE A 312 -2.29 -4.47 -8.49
CA ILE A 312 -2.26 -3.09 -7.98
C ILE A 312 -2.01 -3.09 -6.47
N LYS A 313 -2.70 -3.95 -5.71
CA LYS A 313 -2.49 -4.08 -4.26
C LYS A 313 -1.03 -4.43 -3.92
N HIS A 314 -0.46 -5.40 -4.62
CA HIS A 314 0.91 -5.84 -4.41
C HIS A 314 1.93 -4.79 -4.87
N LEU A 315 1.62 -4.02 -5.92
CA LEU A 315 2.45 -2.85 -6.27
C LEU A 315 2.40 -1.78 -5.16
N SER A 316 1.25 -1.56 -4.53
CA SER A 316 1.12 -0.69 -3.35
C SER A 316 1.97 -1.20 -2.18
N ASP A 317 2.03 -2.52 -1.96
CA ASP A 317 2.91 -3.14 -0.97
C ASP A 317 4.40 -2.86 -1.24
N ILE A 318 4.83 -2.96 -2.50
CA ILE A 318 6.21 -2.64 -2.88
C ILE A 318 6.47 -1.13 -2.71
N ALA A 319 5.53 -0.28 -3.14
CA ALA A 319 5.66 1.16 -3.01
C ALA A 319 5.79 1.59 -1.54
N ARG A 320 4.98 1.02 -0.64
CA ARG A 320 5.05 1.33 0.79
C ARG A 320 6.35 0.93 1.43
N LEU A 321 6.87 -0.24 1.08
CA LEU A 321 8.19 -0.65 1.53
C LEU A 321 9.28 0.31 1.01
N LEU A 322 9.18 0.74 -0.25
CA LEU A 322 10.20 1.57 -0.88
C LEU A 322 10.29 2.98 -0.27
N TYR A 323 9.19 3.70 -0.12
CA TYR A 323 9.27 5.04 0.46
C TYR A 323 9.59 5.00 1.94
N LEU A 324 9.08 4.02 2.71
CA LEU A 324 9.44 3.89 4.12
C LEU A 324 10.92 3.55 4.29
N HIS A 325 11.49 2.75 3.39
CA HIS A 325 12.92 2.50 3.39
C HIS A 325 13.73 3.78 3.10
N GLN A 326 13.36 4.56 2.09
CA GLN A 326 14.18 5.69 1.64
C GLN A 326 14.01 6.95 2.49
N VAL A 327 12.78 7.26 2.93
CA VAL A 327 12.47 8.51 3.63
C VAL A 327 11.94 8.31 5.05
N GLY A 328 11.58 7.07 5.43
CA GLY A 328 10.96 6.79 6.73
C GLY A 328 9.52 7.29 6.79
N GLY A 329 9.02 7.57 7.99
CA GLY A 329 7.71 8.18 8.21
C GLY A 329 6.62 7.17 8.57
N HIS A 330 5.37 7.55 8.32
CA HIS A 330 4.17 6.82 8.67
C HIS A 330 3.31 6.58 7.42
N HIS A 331 3.24 5.35 6.93
CA HIS A 331 2.23 4.95 5.96
C HIS A 331 0.87 4.83 6.65
N PHE A 332 -0.16 5.34 5.99
CA PHE A 332 -1.55 5.02 6.25
C PHE A 332 -2.28 4.73 4.93
N ASP A 333 -3.12 3.70 4.88
CA ASP A 333 -4.02 3.45 3.75
C ASP A 333 -4.96 4.64 3.57
N VAL A 334 -5.37 4.97 2.35
CA VAL A 334 -6.06 6.25 2.03
C VAL A 334 -7.39 6.47 2.77
N ASP A 335 -7.99 5.39 3.24
CA ASP A 335 -9.25 5.33 3.97
C ASP A 335 -9.06 5.21 5.49
N MET A 336 -7.82 5.16 5.98
CA MET A 336 -7.52 5.17 7.42
C MET A 336 -7.35 6.61 7.94
N GLY A 337 -8.18 7.03 8.89
CA GLY A 337 -8.08 8.35 9.48
C GLY A 337 -7.03 8.44 10.59
N LEU A 338 -6.53 9.65 10.84
CA LEU A 338 -5.54 9.90 11.89
C LEU A 338 -6.15 10.00 13.31
N GLY A 339 -7.49 9.97 13.40
CA GLY A 339 -8.23 10.03 14.67
C GLY A 339 -7.79 11.21 15.56
N THR A 340 -7.43 10.93 16.80
CA THR A 340 -6.96 11.87 17.83
C THR A 340 -5.44 11.78 18.05
N MET A 341 -4.67 11.36 17.03
CA MET A 341 -3.21 11.27 17.12
C MET A 341 -2.61 12.63 17.51
N ASP A 342 -1.65 12.64 18.43
CA ASP A 342 -0.99 13.86 18.91
C ASP A 342 0.11 14.32 17.94
N PHE A 343 -0.18 15.38 17.18
CA PHE A 343 0.74 15.94 16.20
C PHE A 343 1.82 16.85 16.81
N SER A 344 1.74 17.18 18.10
CA SER A 344 2.74 18.02 18.78
C SER A 344 4.01 17.26 19.14
N ARG A 345 3.92 15.92 19.22
CA ARG A 345 5.03 15.06 19.66
C ARG A 345 5.73 14.34 18.52
N GLY A 346 6.94 13.87 18.82
CA GLY A 346 7.64 12.87 18.01
C GLY A 346 7.18 11.45 18.37
N TYR A 347 7.27 10.55 17.39
CA TYR A 347 7.10 9.12 17.56
C TYR A 347 8.43 8.39 17.32
N PHE A 348 8.56 7.23 17.95
CA PHE A 348 9.79 6.46 18.01
C PHE A 348 9.49 4.98 17.82
N HIS A 349 10.51 4.22 17.41
CA HIS A 349 10.45 2.77 17.51
C HIS A 349 10.38 2.32 18.97
N ASN A 350 9.64 1.24 19.24
CA ASN A 350 9.57 0.67 20.58
C ASN A 350 10.84 -0.10 20.95
N ASP A 351 11.60 -0.58 19.97
CA ASP A 351 12.90 -1.22 20.19
C ASP A 351 14.05 -0.20 20.15
N GLU A 352 15.11 -0.46 20.91
CA GLU A 352 16.27 0.44 21.03
C GLU A 352 17.09 0.55 19.74
N GLN A 353 17.04 -0.46 18.88
CA GLN A 353 17.82 -0.51 17.64
C GLN A 353 17.08 0.12 16.46
N GLY A 354 15.79 0.47 16.64
CA GLY A 354 14.95 0.99 15.56
C GLY A 354 14.71 0.00 14.43
N LEU A 355 14.78 -1.30 14.71
CA LEU A 355 14.67 -2.35 13.70
C LEU A 355 13.24 -2.82 13.52
N VAL A 356 12.43 -2.88 14.57
CA VAL A 356 11.05 -3.38 14.50
C VAL A 356 10.14 -2.20 14.10
N PRO A 357 9.61 -2.16 12.86
CA PRO A 357 8.68 -1.10 12.49
C PRO A 357 7.38 -1.21 13.27
N LEU A 358 6.69 -0.08 13.41
CA LEU A 358 5.34 -0.05 13.94
C LEU A 358 4.39 -0.51 12.84
N MET A 359 3.69 -1.63 13.02
CA MET A 359 2.79 -2.26 12.04
C MET A 359 1.50 -2.80 12.66
N GLY A 360 1.31 -2.63 13.98
CA GLY A 360 0.07 -3.02 14.63
C GLY A 360 -1.07 -2.09 14.23
N SER A 361 -2.00 -2.58 13.42
CA SER A 361 -3.25 -1.91 13.10
C SER A 361 -4.43 -2.86 13.35
N VAL A 362 -5.61 -2.30 13.57
CA VAL A 362 -6.86 -3.06 13.53
C VAL A 362 -7.66 -2.56 12.35
N THR A 363 -7.84 -3.43 11.36
CA THR A 363 -8.72 -3.18 10.23
C THR A 363 -9.95 -4.04 10.46
N PRO A 364 -11.02 -3.52 11.08
CA PRO A 364 -12.24 -4.30 11.16
C PRO A 364 -12.84 -4.33 9.75
N GLU A 365 -13.07 -5.54 9.24
CA GLU A 365 -14.29 -5.71 8.47
C GLU A 365 -15.46 -5.41 9.43
N SER A 366 -16.53 -4.80 8.96
CA SER A 366 -17.84 -4.61 9.61
C SER A 366 -18.37 -5.85 10.33
N ARG A 367 -17.90 -7.04 9.92
CA ARG A 367 -18.23 -8.35 10.52
C ARG A 367 -17.20 -8.84 11.53
N ASP A 368 -16.03 -8.22 11.63
CA ASP A 368 -15.00 -8.54 12.61
C ASP A 368 -15.53 -8.16 14.01
N PRO A 369 -15.54 -9.09 14.98
CA PRO A 369 -15.91 -8.82 16.36
C PRO A 369 -15.21 -7.59 16.96
N ILE A 370 -13.99 -7.27 16.51
CA ILE A 370 -13.21 -6.13 17.02
C ILE A 370 -13.86 -4.77 16.74
N ALA A 371 -14.77 -4.67 15.75
CA ALA A 371 -15.46 -3.43 15.43
C ALA A 371 -16.24 -2.87 16.63
N LYS A 372 -16.82 -3.74 17.45
CA LYS A 372 -17.55 -3.33 18.67
C LYS A 372 -16.62 -2.78 19.73
N ASP A 373 -15.45 -3.37 19.89
CA ASP A 373 -14.45 -2.92 20.87
C ASP A 373 -13.85 -1.58 20.43
N LEU A 374 -13.61 -1.40 19.12
CA LEU A 374 -13.21 -0.12 18.55
C LEU A 374 -14.23 0.98 18.85
N GLN A 375 -15.52 0.75 18.61
CA GLN A 375 -16.57 1.74 18.90
C GLN A 375 -16.60 2.18 20.38
N LYS A 376 -16.27 1.28 21.31
CA LYS A 376 -16.23 1.60 22.75
C LYS A 376 -15.06 2.47 23.15
N ILE A 377 -13.94 2.39 22.43
CA ILE A 377 -12.71 3.15 22.75
C ILE A 377 -12.49 4.36 21.84
N MET A 378 -13.30 4.50 20.78
CA MET A 378 -13.31 5.66 19.92
C MET A 378 -13.79 6.88 20.71
N LEU A 379 -12.90 7.86 20.83
CA LEU A 379 -13.16 9.11 21.53
C LEU A 379 -13.71 10.15 20.56
N LYS A 380 -14.59 11.02 21.06
CA LYS A 380 -14.84 12.31 20.39
C LYS A 380 -13.70 13.27 20.68
N GLU A 381 -13.61 14.32 19.87
CA GLU A 381 -12.63 15.38 20.07
C GLU A 381 -12.78 16.01 21.47
N GLY A 382 -11.67 16.08 22.22
CA GLY A 382 -11.63 16.60 23.58
C GLY A 382 -11.98 15.60 24.69
N GLU A 383 -12.42 14.38 24.36
CA GLU A 383 -12.65 13.33 25.36
C GLU A 383 -11.33 12.64 25.75
N LEU A 384 -11.27 12.17 27.01
CA LEU A 384 -10.17 11.36 27.51
C LEU A 384 -10.64 9.93 27.71
N ARG A 385 -9.82 8.97 27.27
CA ARG A 385 -10.01 7.54 27.53
C ARG A 385 -9.93 7.28 29.04
N ASP A 386 -10.89 6.53 29.58
CA ASP A 386 -10.89 6.11 30.98
C ASP A 386 -10.68 4.60 31.09
N PHE A 387 -9.43 4.17 31.26
CA PHE A 387 -9.12 2.75 31.46
C PHE A 387 -9.50 2.22 32.86
N GLN A 388 -10.08 3.04 33.73
CA GLN A 388 -10.72 2.56 34.96
C GLN A 388 -12.13 2.04 34.69
N ASP A 389 -12.81 2.55 33.66
CA ASP A 389 -14.07 1.98 33.17
C ASP A 389 -13.81 0.55 32.65
N PRO A 390 -14.47 -0.48 33.22
CA PRO A 390 -14.24 -1.87 32.82
C PRO A 390 -14.52 -2.12 31.35
N GLU A 391 -15.54 -1.47 30.75
CA GLU A 391 -15.89 -1.70 29.36
C GLU A 391 -14.85 -1.13 28.39
N GLN A 392 -14.42 0.13 28.59
CA GLN A 392 -13.34 0.72 27.82
C GLN A 392 -12.02 -0.04 28.02
N ARG A 393 -11.73 -0.48 29.25
CA ARG A 393 -10.52 -1.26 29.56
C ARG A 393 -10.50 -2.58 28.79
N GLU A 394 -11.56 -3.38 28.89
CA GLU A 394 -11.66 -4.68 28.21
C GLU A 394 -11.58 -4.53 26.69
N ALA A 395 -12.28 -3.54 26.13
CA ALA A 395 -12.22 -3.23 24.71
C ALA A 395 -10.80 -2.82 24.27
N ALA A 396 -10.11 -1.99 25.06
CA ALA A 396 -8.73 -1.59 24.76
C ALA A 396 -7.75 -2.75 24.87
N ILE A 397 -7.96 -3.70 25.81
CA ILE A 397 -7.18 -4.95 25.89
C ILE A 397 -7.37 -5.76 24.60
N ALA A 398 -8.62 -5.95 24.18
CA ALA A 398 -8.94 -6.71 22.97
C ALA A 398 -8.31 -6.08 21.72
N VAL A 399 -8.41 -4.74 21.59
CA VAL A 399 -7.78 -3.99 20.48
C VAL A 399 -6.26 -4.11 20.50
N GLY A 400 -5.63 -4.00 21.67
CA GLY A 400 -4.18 -4.18 21.80
C GLY A 400 -3.72 -5.57 21.39
N ILE A 401 -4.36 -6.62 21.90
CA ILE A 401 -4.05 -8.02 21.56
C ILE A 401 -4.24 -8.23 20.05
N ARG A 402 -5.38 -7.79 19.50
CA ARG A 402 -5.68 -7.93 18.07
C ARG A 402 -4.64 -7.21 17.21
N ALA A 403 -4.23 -5.99 17.57
CA ALA A 403 -3.19 -5.27 16.85
C ALA A 403 -1.83 -6.01 16.88
N SER A 404 -1.50 -6.64 18.00
CA SER A 404 -0.29 -7.48 18.11
C SER A 404 -0.39 -8.74 17.23
N GLU A 405 -1.55 -9.40 17.17
CA GLU A 405 -1.78 -10.53 16.26
C GLU A 405 -1.70 -10.13 14.78
N MET A 406 -2.22 -8.94 14.47
CA MET A 406 -2.18 -8.34 13.13
C MET A 406 -0.83 -7.70 12.81
N THR A 407 0.09 -7.64 13.77
CA THR A 407 1.45 -7.17 13.52
C THR A 407 2.16 -8.15 12.58
N GLY A 408 2.61 -7.62 11.45
CA GLY A 408 3.19 -8.40 10.35
C GLY A 408 2.29 -8.50 9.14
N PHE A 409 1.01 -8.16 9.26
CA PHE A 409 0.22 -7.87 8.07
C PHE A 409 0.60 -6.46 7.58
N LEU A 410 0.86 -6.30 6.29
CA LEU A 410 1.11 -4.96 5.71
C LEU A 410 -0.21 -4.23 5.46
N ASN A 411 -1.07 -4.24 6.47
CA ASN A 411 -2.41 -3.67 6.43
C ASN A 411 -2.42 -2.30 7.08
N GLY A 412 -3.12 -1.34 6.48
CA GLY A 412 -3.58 -0.11 7.13
C GLY A 412 -2.50 0.91 7.44
N MET A 413 -1.41 0.51 8.11
CA MET A 413 -0.43 1.42 8.67
C MET A 413 0.90 0.74 8.95
N ILE A 414 1.99 1.44 8.61
CA ILE A 414 3.36 1.04 8.91
C ILE A 414 4.16 2.30 9.21
N ALA A 415 5.00 2.31 10.24
CA ALA A 415 5.90 3.43 10.51
C ALA A 415 7.32 2.96 10.84
N THR A 416 8.31 3.66 10.29
CA THR A 416 9.73 3.37 10.52
C THR A 416 10.61 4.59 10.27
N ALA A 417 11.80 4.60 10.87
CA ALA A 417 12.88 5.47 10.48
C ALA A 417 13.45 5.10 9.08
N PRO A 418 14.02 6.09 8.35
CA PRO A 418 14.66 5.83 7.06
C PRO A 418 15.87 4.90 7.22
N GLY A 419 16.16 4.14 6.17
CA GLY A 419 17.32 3.25 6.12
C GLY A 419 17.20 1.99 6.98
N ASN A 420 16.00 1.67 7.51
CA ASN A 420 15.80 0.43 8.26
C ASN A 420 16.22 -0.80 7.39
N PRO A 421 17.23 -1.58 7.82
CA PRO A 421 17.81 -2.64 7.00
C PRO A 421 16.84 -3.81 6.74
N ARG A 422 15.81 -3.97 7.57
CA ARG A 422 14.78 -4.98 7.36
C ARG A 422 13.91 -4.66 6.14
N PHE A 423 13.69 -3.38 5.85
CA PHE A 423 12.99 -2.97 4.64
C PHE A 423 13.82 -3.23 3.39
N ALA A 424 15.13 -3.00 3.43
CA ALA A 424 16.01 -3.32 2.30
C ALA A 424 15.93 -4.83 1.96
N THR A 425 16.02 -5.67 3.00
CA THR A 425 15.91 -7.14 2.86
C THR A 425 14.52 -7.56 2.34
N ALA A 426 13.45 -6.95 2.86
CA ALA A 426 12.09 -7.18 2.40
C ALA A 426 11.91 -6.81 0.92
N LEU A 427 12.41 -5.64 0.51
CA LEU A 427 12.38 -5.16 -0.87
C LEU A 427 13.15 -6.09 -1.80
N ASP A 428 14.33 -6.55 -1.41
CA ASP A 428 15.12 -7.50 -2.20
C ASP A 428 14.37 -8.84 -2.38
N LYS A 429 13.68 -9.32 -1.33
CA LYS A 429 12.87 -10.55 -1.39
C LYS A 429 11.72 -10.43 -2.38
N VAL A 430 10.95 -9.34 -2.36
CA VAL A 430 9.83 -9.16 -3.31
C VAL A 430 10.29 -8.87 -4.73
N LYS A 431 11.46 -8.22 -4.88
CA LYS A 431 11.98 -7.80 -6.19
C LYS A 431 12.18 -8.97 -7.14
N VAL A 432 12.70 -10.10 -6.66
CA VAL A 432 13.04 -11.27 -7.49
C VAL A 432 11.86 -11.68 -8.39
N ASP A 433 10.68 -11.83 -7.81
CA ASP A 433 9.48 -12.23 -8.55
C ASP A 433 8.82 -11.03 -9.25
N ALA A 434 8.78 -9.88 -8.58
CA ALA A 434 8.13 -8.67 -9.09
C ALA A 434 8.71 -8.23 -10.45
N VAL A 435 10.01 -8.39 -10.67
CA VAL A 435 10.70 -7.97 -11.91
C VAL A 435 10.98 -9.12 -12.88
N SER A 436 10.78 -10.37 -12.46
CA SER A 436 10.94 -11.54 -13.33
C SER A 436 9.89 -11.54 -14.45
N PRO A 437 10.24 -11.75 -15.74
CA PRO A 437 9.25 -11.78 -16.83
C PRO A 437 8.12 -12.80 -16.62
N ARG A 438 8.40 -13.89 -15.89
CA ARG A 438 7.47 -14.99 -15.60
C ARG A 438 6.93 -14.97 -14.17
N GLY A 439 7.49 -14.14 -13.29
CA GLY A 439 7.02 -14.01 -11.91
C GLY A 439 5.73 -13.20 -11.82
N GLU A 440 5.00 -13.36 -10.72
CA GLU A 440 3.90 -12.48 -10.34
C GLU A 440 4.42 -11.30 -9.52
N ILE A 441 3.58 -10.30 -9.24
CA ILE A 441 3.91 -9.30 -8.22
C ILE A 441 3.57 -9.94 -6.87
N PRO A 442 4.54 -10.23 -5.99
CA PRO A 442 4.27 -10.92 -4.75
C PRO A 442 3.51 -10.02 -3.77
N SER A 443 2.61 -10.63 -2.99
CA SER A 443 1.98 -9.93 -1.86
C SER A 443 3.02 -9.50 -0.86
N GLY A 444 2.82 -8.33 -0.26
CA GLY A 444 3.62 -7.86 0.85
C GLY A 444 3.62 -8.79 2.08
N MET A 445 2.65 -9.69 2.21
CA MET A 445 2.60 -10.69 3.28
C MET A 445 3.80 -11.65 3.30
N ILE A 446 4.53 -11.78 2.19
CA ILE A 446 5.70 -12.67 2.16
C ILE A 446 6.90 -12.10 2.94
N VAL A 447 6.89 -10.79 3.25
CA VAL A 447 8.00 -10.10 3.93
C VAL A 447 7.78 -9.84 5.42
N SER A 448 6.67 -10.33 5.97
CA SER A 448 6.33 -10.11 7.38
C SER A 448 7.42 -10.59 8.34
N ALA A 449 8.06 -11.73 8.00
CA ALA A 449 9.12 -12.29 8.82
C ALA A 449 10.41 -11.45 8.76
N GLU A 450 10.74 -10.91 7.59
CA GLU A 450 11.85 -9.98 7.38
C GLU A 450 11.67 -8.74 8.25
N LEU A 451 10.47 -8.13 8.21
CA LEU A 451 10.19 -6.89 8.92
C LEU A 451 10.15 -7.06 10.44
N LEU A 452 9.56 -8.15 10.95
CA LEU A 452 9.41 -8.35 12.39
C LEU A 452 10.59 -9.03 13.06
N TYR A 453 11.20 -10.00 12.40
CA TYR A 453 12.18 -10.89 13.03
C TYR A 453 13.55 -10.82 12.37
N GLY A 454 13.71 -10.07 11.28
CA GLY A 454 14.93 -10.09 10.47
C GLY A 454 15.03 -11.34 9.58
N GLY A 455 13.92 -12.02 9.32
CA GLY A 455 13.81 -13.15 8.38
C GLY A 455 13.29 -14.44 9.00
N ASP A 456 12.92 -15.39 8.15
CA ASP A 456 12.33 -16.67 8.55
C ASP A 456 13.26 -17.53 9.42
N ALA A 457 14.57 -17.52 9.12
CA ALA A 457 15.56 -18.27 9.89
C ALA A 457 15.68 -17.75 11.32
N ALA A 458 15.75 -16.42 11.48
CA ALA A 458 15.79 -15.78 12.78
C ALA A 458 14.51 -16.05 13.58
N LYS A 459 13.34 -15.94 12.95
CA LYS A 459 12.04 -16.27 13.57
C LYS A 459 12.02 -17.69 14.14
N ARG A 460 12.49 -18.69 13.39
CA ARG A 460 12.49 -20.11 13.83
C ARG A 460 13.41 -20.38 15.02
N GLN A 461 14.42 -19.53 15.25
CA GLN A 461 15.33 -19.63 16.37
C GLN A 461 14.80 -18.93 17.63
N MET A 462 13.77 -18.09 17.51
CA MET A 462 13.16 -17.39 18.64
C MET A 462 12.12 -18.26 19.34
N SER A 463 12.09 -18.22 20.68
CA SER A 463 11.00 -18.81 21.46
C SER A 463 9.66 -18.12 21.14
N ALA A 464 8.54 -18.80 21.42
CA ALA A 464 7.21 -18.23 21.23
C ALA A 464 7.01 -16.91 22.01
N GLU A 465 7.54 -16.84 23.23
CA GLU A 465 7.51 -15.65 24.08
C GLU A 465 8.28 -14.47 23.44
N ILE A 466 9.48 -14.73 22.89
CA ILE A 466 10.25 -13.69 22.19
C ILE A 466 9.52 -13.23 20.92
N GLN A 467 8.90 -14.16 20.18
CA GLN A 467 8.12 -13.81 19.00
C GLN A 467 6.89 -12.95 19.36
N GLU A 468 6.22 -13.26 20.45
CA GLU A 468 5.08 -12.50 20.96
C GLU A 468 5.47 -11.11 21.43
N ARG A 469 6.53 -10.99 22.24
CA ARG A 469 7.08 -9.69 22.65
C ARG A 469 7.52 -8.85 21.45
N THR A 470 8.12 -9.47 20.43
CA THR A 470 8.53 -8.79 19.19
C THR A 470 7.33 -8.27 18.39
N ARG A 471 6.20 -8.99 18.38
CA ARG A 471 4.96 -8.46 17.81
C ARG A 471 4.42 -7.28 18.62
N GLY A 472 4.47 -7.37 19.96
CA GLY A 472 4.13 -6.25 20.84
C GLY A 472 4.94 -4.98 20.53
N LEU A 473 6.24 -5.12 20.25
CA LEU A 473 7.10 -4.00 19.83
C LEU A 473 6.67 -3.37 18.50
N GLY A 474 5.96 -4.10 17.64
CA GLY A 474 5.39 -3.54 16.41
C GLY A 474 4.09 -2.76 16.62
N VAL A 475 3.51 -2.72 17.83
CA VAL A 475 2.25 -1.98 18.05
C VAL A 475 2.55 -0.49 18.32
N PRO A 476 1.96 0.45 17.57
CA PRO A 476 2.19 1.88 17.79
C PRO A 476 1.53 2.38 19.07
N VAL A 477 2.19 3.31 19.75
CA VAL A 477 1.65 3.94 20.97
C VAL A 477 0.35 4.69 20.73
N TYR A 478 0.16 5.22 19.51
CA TYR A 478 -1.02 5.94 19.08
C TYR A 478 -2.12 5.01 18.52
N LEU A 479 -2.00 3.68 18.64
CA LEU A 479 -2.98 2.71 18.12
C LEU A 479 -4.42 3.09 18.49
N LEU A 480 -4.64 3.40 19.76
CA LEU A 480 -5.99 3.69 20.29
C LEU A 480 -6.50 5.06 19.86
N ASP A 481 -5.60 5.92 19.35
CA ASP A 481 -5.91 7.27 18.87
C ASP A 481 -6.28 7.28 17.38
N LEU A 482 -6.08 6.19 16.63
CA LEU A 482 -6.37 6.17 15.20
C LEU A 482 -7.86 6.01 14.91
N GLN A 483 -8.30 6.61 13.80
CA GLN A 483 -9.58 6.30 13.18
C GLN A 483 -9.36 5.15 12.22
N HIS A 484 -9.48 3.94 12.76
CA HIS A 484 -9.34 2.68 12.04
C HIS A 484 -10.37 2.57 10.91
N LEU A 485 -10.10 1.73 9.91
CA LEU A 485 -11.03 1.47 8.81
C LEU A 485 -12.40 1.12 9.38
N THR A 486 -13.46 1.82 8.99
CA THR A 486 -14.83 1.49 9.43
C THR A 486 -15.55 0.66 8.37
N ALA A 487 -16.72 0.13 8.71
CA ALA A 487 -17.62 -0.64 7.84
C ALA A 487 -17.93 0.02 6.47
N ASP A 488 -17.76 1.33 6.33
CA ASP A 488 -17.93 2.02 5.05
C ASP A 488 -16.78 1.77 4.07
N SER A 489 -15.66 1.23 4.56
CA SER A 489 -14.54 0.73 3.74
C SER A 489 -14.83 -0.64 3.14
N ASP A 490 -15.67 -1.46 3.80
CA ASP A 490 -16.05 -2.82 3.37
C ASP A 490 -17.05 -2.88 2.22
N GLN A 491 -17.78 -1.78 1.96
CA GLN A 491 -18.76 -1.75 0.86
C GLN A 491 -18.10 -1.53 -0.52
N ARG A 492 -16.77 -1.60 -0.61
CA ARG A 492 -15.96 -1.43 -1.83
C ARG A 492 -15.33 -2.74 -2.24
#